data_AF-A0A8T5P1Z0-F1
#
_entry.id   AF-A0A8T5P1Z0-F1
#
_cell.length_a   1.000
_cell.length_b   1.000
_cell.length_c   1.000
_cell.angle_alpha   90.00
_cell.angle_beta   90.00
_cell.angle_gamma   90.00
#
_symmetry.space_group_name_H-M   'P 1'
#
loop_
_entity.id
_entity.type
_entity.pdbx_description
1 polymer ?
#
loop_
_entity_poly.entity_id
_entity_poly.type
_entity_poly.pdbx_seq_one_letter_code
_entity_poly.pdbx_strand_id
1 'polypeptide(L)' 'MKNTSQNKCIDCGKELNIKIRHPVYSARLAVTGYRCKECHEKAKSPQTRKREEEMSKFITEVPKPENVKQDIRKSLEKK' A
#
# COMPACT_ATOMS: atom_id res chain seq x y z
N MET A 1 10.84 -6.15 -27.17
CA MET A 1 9.75 -6.33 -26.18
C MET A 1 8.78 -5.17 -26.36
N LYS A 2 7.51 -5.43 -26.71
CA LYS A 2 6.52 -4.36 -26.93
C LYS A 2 6.25 -3.67 -25.59
N ASN A 3 6.44 -2.35 -25.54
CA ASN A 3 6.12 -1.50 -24.38
C ASN A 3 4.61 -1.56 -24.11
N THR A 4 4.16 -2.58 -23.38
CA THR A 4 2.79 -2.66 -22.90
C THR A 4 2.59 -1.47 -21.98
N SER A 5 1.65 -0.60 -22.32
CA SER A 5 1.39 0.68 -21.67
C SER A 5 1.20 0.52 -20.15
N GLN A 6 2.30 0.58 -19.39
CA GLN A 6 2.29 0.50 -17.91
C GLN A 6 1.61 1.72 -17.27
N ASN A 7 1.27 2.72 -18.09
CA ASN A 7 0.62 3.95 -17.71
C ASN A 7 -0.89 3.90 -17.96
N LYS A 8 -1.48 2.73 -18.22
CA LYS A 8 -2.93 2.57 -18.36
C LYS A 8 -3.45 1.48 -17.44
N CYS A 9 -4.64 1.72 -16.90
CA CYS A 9 -5.37 0.75 -16.11
C CYS A 9 -5.73 -0.46 -16.97
N ILE A 10 -5.41 -1.68 -16.51
CA ILE A 10 -5.69 -2.90 -17.26
C ILE A 10 -7.19 -3.18 -17.45
N ASP A 11 -8.06 -2.69 -16.55
CA ASP A 11 -9.50 -2.97 -16.64
C ASP A 11 -10.28 -1.86 -17.35
N CYS A 12 -9.94 -0.58 -17.12
CA CYS A 12 -10.71 0.56 -17.64
C CYS A 12 -9.95 1.46 -18.62
N GLY A 13 -8.68 1.17 -18.91
CA GLY A 13 -7.86 1.93 -19.87
C GLY A 13 -7.47 3.35 -19.43
N LYS A 14 -7.98 3.84 -18.28
CA LYS A 14 -7.67 5.17 -17.73
C LYS A 14 -6.16 5.34 -17.53
N GLU A 15 -5.65 6.53 -17.85
CA GLU A 15 -4.25 6.85 -17.61
C GLU A 15 -3.91 6.80 -16.12
N LEU A 16 -2.77 6.18 -15.82
CA LEU A 16 -2.25 5.98 -14.48
C LEU A 16 -1.06 6.90 -14.26
N ASN A 17 -1.15 7.68 -13.20
CA ASN A 17 -0.01 8.42 -12.70
C ASN A 17 0.87 7.48 -11.86
N ILE A 18 2.20 7.56 -11.98
CA ILE A 18 3.14 6.63 -11.32
C ILE A 18 2.92 6.56 -9.81
N LYS A 19 2.48 7.67 -9.20
CA LYS A 19 2.20 7.77 -7.75
C LYS A 19 0.92 7.05 -7.30
N ILE A 20 -0.01 6.73 -8.21
CA ILE A 20 -1.37 6.26 -7.86
C ILE A 20 -1.74 5.03 -8.71
N ARG A 21 -0.78 4.12 -8.92
CA ARG A 21 -1.00 2.87 -9.65
C ARG A 21 -0.91 1.68 -8.70
N HIS A 22 -1.92 0.82 -8.74
CA HIS A 22 -1.98 -0.38 -7.92
C HIS A 22 -1.51 -1.58 -8.75
N PRO A 23 -0.40 -2.26 -8.39
CA PRO A 23 0.10 -3.39 -9.16
C PRO A 23 -0.87 -4.58 -9.10
N VAL A 24 -1.00 -5.27 -10.22
CA VAL A 24 -1.71 -6.54 -10.31
C VAL A 24 -0.67 -7.64 -10.46
N TYR A 25 -0.76 -8.62 -9.57
CA TYR A 25 0.17 -9.73 -9.52
C TYR A 25 -0.49 -11.00 -10.08
N SER A 26 0.30 -11.79 -10.80
CA SER A 26 -0.04 -13.17 -11.12
C SER A 26 0.06 -14.08 -9.88
N ALA A 27 -0.41 -15.31 -10.00
CA ALA A 27 -0.22 -16.33 -8.96
C ALA A 27 1.28 -16.58 -8.62
N ARG A 28 2.20 -16.28 -9.53
CA ARG A 28 3.66 -16.37 -9.33
C ARG A 28 4.27 -15.07 -8.81
N LEU A 29 3.46 -14.14 -8.30
CA LEU A 29 3.87 -12.82 -7.79
C LEU A 29 4.59 -11.92 -8.81
N ALA A 30 4.54 -12.25 -10.11
CA ALA A 30 5.01 -11.35 -11.16
C ALA A 30 3.97 -10.27 -11.46
N VAL A 31 4.40 -9.01 -11.61
CA VAL A 31 3.53 -7.88 -11.98
C VAL A 31 3.06 -8.07 -13.43
N THR A 32 1.75 -8.22 -13.62
CA THR A 32 1.13 -8.37 -14.94
C THR A 32 0.64 -7.03 -15.50
N GLY A 33 0.43 -6.04 -14.63
CA GLY A 33 0.01 -4.71 -15.02
C GLY A 33 -0.36 -3.85 -13.82
N TYR A 34 -1.07 -2.76 -14.09
CA TYR A 34 -1.48 -1.80 -13.06
C TYR A 34 -2.95 -1.44 -13.16
N ARG A 35 -3.57 -1.12 -12.02
CA ARG A 35 -4.96 -0.66 -11.89
C ARG A 35 -5.01 0.75 -11.33
N CYS A 36 -6.06 1.47 -11.69
CA CYS A 36 -6.44 2.69 -10.98
C CYS A 36 -7.05 2.31 -9.62
N LYS A 37 -7.11 3.27 -8.69
CA LYS A 37 -7.67 3.07 -7.36
C LYS A 37 -9.09 2.49 -7.38
N GLU A 38 -9.96 3.01 -8.25
CA GLU A 38 -11.35 2.55 -8.37
C GLU A 38 -11.44 1.08 -8.80
N CYS A 39 -10.69 0.67 -9.82
CA CYS A 39 -10.68 -0.71 -10.30
C CYS A 39 -10.01 -1.65 -9.29
N HIS A 40 -8.98 -1.18 -8.58
CA HIS A 40 -8.35 -1.94 -7.51
C HIS A 40 -9.34 -2.24 -6.37
N GLU A 41 -10.06 -1.22 -5.88
CA GLU A 41 -11.06 -1.40 -4.83
C GLU A 41 -12.24 -2.28 -5.27
N LYS A 42 -12.68 -2.20 -6.54
CA LYS A 42 -13.73 -3.07 -7.10
C LYS A 42 -13.28 -4.54 -7.20
N ALA A 43 -12.01 -4.78 -7.47
CA ALA A 43 -11.46 -6.13 -7.61
C ALA A 43 -11.19 -6.84 -6.28
N LYS A 44 -11.20 -6.11 -5.15
CA LYS A 44 -11.05 -6.72 -3.82
C LYS A 44 -12.23 -7.63 -3.53
N SER A 45 -11.94 -8.83 -3.03
CA SER A 45 -12.97 -9.74 -2.54
C SER A 45 -13.67 -9.14 -1.29
N PRO A 46 -14.94 -9.52 -1.02
CA PRO A 46 -15.63 -9.10 0.20
C PRO A 46 -14.86 -9.45 1.48
N GLN A 47 -14.17 -10.59 1.50
CA GLN A 47 -13.34 -11.03 2.63
C GLN A 47 -12.13 -10.12 2.83
N THR A 48 -11.47 -9.72 1.75
CA THR A 48 -10.34 -8.77 1.79
C THR A 48 -10.79 -7.41 2.35
N ARG A 49 -11.95 -6.92 1.92
CA ARG A 49 -12.52 -5.66 2.43
C ARG A 49 -12.80 -5.73 3.94
N LYS A 50 -13.45 -6.80 4.41
CA LYS A 50 -13.72 -7.00 5.84
C LYS A 50 -12.43 -7.01 6.67
N ARG A 51 -11.41 -7.74 6.19
CA ARG A 51 -10.11 -7.80 6.87
C ARG A 51 -9.42 -6.44 6.95
N GLU A 52 -9.46 -5.64 5.88
CA GLU A 52 -8.91 -4.28 5.90
C GLU A 52 -9.67 -3.36 6.87
N GLU A 53 -11.00 -3.49 6.95
CA GLU A 53 -11.83 -2.74 7.88
C GLU A 53 -11.53 -3.12 9.35
N GLU A 54 -11.39 -4.41 9.64
CA GLU A 54 -10.98 -4.91 10.96
C GLU A 54 -9.60 -4.37 11.35
N MET A 55 -8.60 -4.49 10.46
CA MET A 55 -7.26 -3.94 10.70
C MET A 55 -7.29 -2.42 10.94
N SER A 56 -8.12 -1.67 10.21
CA SER A 56 -8.26 -0.23 10.42
C SER A 56 -8.76 0.10 11.82
N LYS A 57 -9.70 -0.69 12.36
CA LYS A 57 -10.22 -0.53 13.73
C LYS A 57 -9.13 -0.82 14.78
N PHE A 58 -8.36 -1.88 14.59
CA PHE A 58 -7.24 -2.20 15.48
C PHE A 58 -6.17 -1.09 15.50
N ILE A 59 -5.80 -0.54 14.33
CA ILE A 59 -4.75 0.49 14.26
C ILE A 59 -5.18 1.80 14.93
N THR A 60 -6.46 2.16 14.89
CA THR A 60 -6.96 3.35 15.62
C THR A 60 -6.93 3.19 17.13
N GLU A 61 -6.96 1.96 17.63
CA GLU A 61 -6.92 1.65 19.06
C GLU A 61 -5.49 1.49 19.60
N VAL A 62 -4.49 1.28 18.74
CA VAL A 62 -3.09 1.24 19.19
C VAL A 62 -2.70 2.66 19.63
N PRO A 63 -2.43 2.90 20.93
CA PRO A 63 -1.93 4.19 21.37
C PRO A 63 -0.63 4.45 20.61
N LYS A 64 -0.57 5.61 19.95
CA LYS A 64 0.66 6.05 19.30
C LYS A 64 1.75 5.99 20.37
N PRO A 65 2.89 5.33 20.13
CA PRO A 65 3.99 5.38 21.08
C PRO A 65 4.28 6.86 21.32
N GLU A 66 4.07 7.32 22.55
CA GLU A 66 4.56 8.63 22.96
C GLU A 66 6.04 8.63 22.57
N ASN A 67 6.44 9.65 21.82
CA ASN A 67 7.83 9.87 21.46
C ASN A 67 8.59 10.13 22.78
N VAL A 68 8.91 9.07 23.51
CA VAL A 68 9.92 9.09 24.56
C VAL A 68 11.18 9.37 23.77
N LYS A 69 11.56 10.65 23.69
CA LYS A 69 12.86 11.09 23.23
C LYS A 69 13.87 10.43 24.17
N GLN A 70 14.18 9.15 23.93
CA GLN A 70 15.33 8.48 24.48
C GLN A 70 16.52 9.11 23.77
N ASP A 71 16.88 10.30 24.21
CA ASP A 71 18.06 10.99 23.77
C ASP A 71 19.24 10.22 24.35
N ILE A 72 19.67 9.17 23.66
CA ILE A 72 20.76 8.25 24.05
C ILE A 72 22.07 9.02 24.30
N ARG A 73 22.15 10.27 23.82
CA ARG A 73 23.25 11.20 24.04
C ARG A 73 23.32 11.73 25.47
N LYS A 74 22.23 11.76 26.24
CA LYS A 74 22.25 12.15 27.66
C LYS A 74 22.89 11.10 28.57
N SER A 75 22.84 9.82 28.18
CA SER A 75 23.43 8.70 28.94
C SER A 75 24.91 8.46 28.63
N LEU A 76 25.49 9.18 27.66
CA LEU A 76 26.92 9.15 27.38
C LEU A 76 27.57 10.39 28.01
N GLU A 77 27.69 10.40 29.35
CA GLU A 77 28.64 11.28 30.00
C GLU A 77 30.04 10.95 29.48
N LYS A 78 30.70 11.97 28.92
CA LYS A 78 32.03 11.88 28.33
C LYS A 78 33.02 11.36 29.38
N LYS A 79 33.60 10.19 29.14
CA LYS A 79 34.91 9.83 29.69
C LYS A 79 36.01 10.50 28.88
#